data_AF-A0A0S8KDC5-F1
#
_entry.id   AF-A0A0S8KDC5-F1
#
_cell.length_a   1.000
_cell.length_b   1.000
_cell.length_c   1.000
_cell.angle_alpha   90.00
_cell.angle_beta   90.00
_cell.angle_gamma   90.00
#
_symmetry.space_group_name_H-M   'P 1'
#
loop_
_entity.id
_entity.type
_entity.pdbx_description
1 polymer ?
#
loop_
_entity_poly.entity_id
_entity_poly.type
_entity_poly.pdbx_seq_one_letter_code
_entity_poly.pdbx_strand_id
1 'polypeptide(L)'
;MTQFWKKVKEALQEGAEAMREGATTVAEKTQEAINIGNLKLQIHNLNRTTEGHFTELGGRVYHLIQEKAPRVYRDLEVKKLIEKVKGLEEKIEGAEKEIERLQGKELEKEKQAETRPRGEKGG
;
A
#
# COMPACT_ATOMS: atom_id res chain seq x y z
N MET A 1 10.22 9.68 8.02
CA MET A 1 8.97 8.98 8.38
C MET A 1 7.70 9.82 8.18
N THR A 2 7.76 11.14 7.93
CA THR A 2 6.57 12.00 7.70
C THR A 2 6.25 12.25 6.22
N GLN A 3 7.21 12.06 5.31
CA GLN A 3 7.05 12.41 3.88
C GLN A 3 6.23 11.37 3.09
N PHE A 4 6.30 10.09 3.47
CA PHE A 4 5.58 9.00 2.79
C PHE A 4 4.08 9.02 3.11
N TRP A 5 3.73 9.13 4.40
CA TRP A 5 2.33 9.26 4.85
C TRP A 5 1.63 10.52 4.30
N LYS A 6 2.39 11.59 4.04
CA LYS A 6 1.86 12.81 3.43
C LYS A 6 1.42 12.56 1.98
N LYS A 7 2.28 11.92 1.18
CA LYS A 7 1.97 11.57 -0.22
C LYS A 7 0.77 10.63 -0.34
N VAL A 8 0.65 9.66 0.57
CA VAL A 8 -0.52 8.77 0.64
C VAL A 8 -1.80 9.54 0.95
N LYS A 9 -1.75 10.54 1.84
CA LYS A 9 -2.90 11.39 2.17
C LYS A 9 -3.30 12.30 1.00
N GLU A 10 -2.33 12.88 0.32
CA GLU A 10 -2.54 13.74 -0.85
C GLU A 10 -3.18 12.93 -2.00
N ALA A 11 -2.65 11.76 -2.32
CA ALA A 11 -3.21 10.88 -3.35
C ALA A 11 -4.65 10.40 -3.02
N LEU A 12 -4.94 10.15 -1.73
CA LEU A 12 -6.29 9.81 -1.28
C LEU A 12 -7.29 10.98 -1.37
N GLN A 13 -6.85 12.21 -1.15
CA GLN A 13 -7.70 13.40 -1.30
C GLN A 13 -7.97 13.69 -2.78
N GLU A 14 -6.96 13.61 -3.63
CA GLU A 14 -7.09 13.82 -5.07
C GLU A 14 -8.01 12.75 -5.71
N GLY A 15 -7.95 11.50 -5.26
CA GLY A 15 -8.86 10.44 -5.72
C GLY A 15 -10.30 10.57 -5.22
N ALA A 16 -10.54 11.25 -4.09
CA ALA A 16 -11.88 11.43 -3.54
C ALA A 16 -12.69 12.51 -4.27
N GLU A 17 -12.03 13.52 -4.84
CA GLU A 17 -12.69 14.58 -5.61
C GLU A 17 -13.14 14.09 -7.00
N ALA A 18 -12.42 13.13 -7.60
CA ALA A 18 -12.76 12.54 -8.89
C ALA A 18 -13.96 11.55 -8.84
N MET A 19 -14.24 10.94 -7.68
CA MET A 19 -15.31 9.93 -7.52
C MET A 19 -16.74 10.49 -7.57
N ARG A 20 -16.93 11.81 -7.59
CA ARG A 20 -18.27 12.42 -7.45
C ARG A 20 -19.11 12.40 -8.73
N GLU A 21 -18.52 12.11 -9.87
CA GLU A 21 -19.20 12.04 -11.17
C GLU A 21 -18.90 10.70 -11.87
N GLY A 22 -19.79 9.72 -11.81
CA GLY A 22 -19.67 8.52 -12.65
C GLY A 22 -20.40 7.27 -12.17
N ALA A 23 -21.61 7.06 -12.67
CA ALA A 23 -22.42 5.86 -12.47
C ALA A 23 -21.87 4.66 -13.28
N THR A 24 -20.84 4.01 -12.77
CA THR A 24 -20.38 2.68 -13.21
C THR A 24 -20.97 1.60 -12.30
N THR A 25 -21.26 0.43 -12.88
CA THR A 25 -22.10 -0.64 -12.34
C THR A 25 -21.81 -0.97 -10.87
N VAL A 26 -22.81 -0.81 -9.99
CA VAL A 26 -22.69 -0.95 -8.52
C VAL A 26 -21.98 -2.25 -8.10
N ALA A 27 -22.20 -3.35 -8.83
CA ALA A 27 -21.58 -4.65 -8.54
C ALA A 27 -20.06 -4.68 -8.78
N GLU A 28 -19.57 -4.10 -9.88
CA GLU A 28 -18.13 -4.05 -10.19
C GLU A 28 -17.39 -3.14 -9.20
N LYS A 29 -17.98 -1.97 -8.89
CA LYS A 29 -17.48 -1.07 -7.85
C LYS A 29 -17.44 -1.75 -6.49
N THR A 30 -18.42 -2.60 -6.17
CA THR A 30 -18.46 -3.34 -4.89
C THR A 30 -17.33 -4.37 -4.82
N GLN A 31 -17.09 -5.13 -5.88
CA GLN A 31 -16.03 -6.15 -5.88
C GLN A 31 -14.63 -5.52 -5.83
N GLU A 32 -14.40 -4.44 -6.58
CA GLU A 32 -13.14 -3.69 -6.53
C GLU A 32 -12.92 -3.05 -5.15
N ALA A 33 -13.95 -2.48 -4.54
CA ALA A 33 -13.88 -1.95 -3.17
C ALA A 33 -13.54 -3.03 -2.12
N ILE A 34 -14.11 -4.24 -2.24
CA ILE A 34 -13.77 -5.38 -1.37
C ILE A 34 -12.30 -5.76 -1.56
N ASN A 35 -11.82 -5.84 -2.80
CA ASN A 35 -10.43 -6.20 -3.10
C ASN A 35 -9.46 -5.18 -2.52
N ILE A 36 -9.73 -3.87 -2.71
CA ILE A 36 -8.93 -2.79 -2.11
C ILE A 36 -8.99 -2.86 -0.58
N GLY A 37 -10.17 -3.13 0.00
CA GLY A 37 -10.33 -3.30 1.44
C GLY A 37 -9.47 -4.43 2.01
N ASN A 38 -9.46 -5.58 1.34
CA ASN A 38 -8.63 -6.73 1.69
C ASN A 38 -7.13 -6.40 1.62
N LEU A 39 -6.69 -5.70 0.56
CA LEU A 39 -5.30 -5.26 0.42
C LEU A 39 -4.90 -4.26 1.53
N LYS A 40 -5.80 -3.34 1.90
CA LYS A 40 -5.56 -2.40 3.01
C LYS A 40 -5.44 -3.13 4.36
N LEU A 41 -6.27 -4.14 4.62
CA LEU A 41 -6.16 -4.98 5.81
C LEU A 41 -4.85 -5.78 5.81
N GLN A 42 -4.44 -6.30 4.65
CA GLN A 42 -3.15 -6.98 4.49
C GLN A 42 -1.99 -6.03 4.82
N ILE A 43 -1.98 -4.81 4.25
CA ILE A 43 -0.97 -3.79 4.55
C ILE A 43 -0.96 -3.46 6.05
N HIS A 44 -2.12 -3.33 6.69
CA HIS A 44 -2.20 -3.09 8.13
C HIS A 44 -1.53 -4.20 8.95
N ASN A 45 -1.79 -5.46 8.61
CA ASN A 45 -1.19 -6.61 9.30
C ASN A 45 0.32 -6.72 9.03
N LEU A 46 0.76 -6.45 7.81
CA LEU A 46 2.19 -6.41 7.45
C LEU A 46 2.91 -5.31 8.23
N ASN A 47 2.34 -4.10 8.31
CA ASN A 47 2.88 -2.99 9.11
C ASN A 47 3.02 -3.36 10.58
N ARG A 48 1.99 -3.96 11.20
CA ARG A 48 2.09 -4.45 12.59
C ARG A 48 3.19 -5.49 12.78
N THR A 49 3.38 -6.37 11.80
CA THR A 49 4.45 -7.37 11.84
C THR A 49 5.82 -6.69 11.75
N THR A 50 5.96 -5.70 10.87
CA THR A 50 7.17 -4.88 10.72
C THR A 50 7.51 -4.13 12.02
N GLU A 51 6.52 -3.52 12.68
CA GLU A 51 6.68 -2.87 13.99
C GLU A 51 7.19 -3.85 15.06
N GLY A 52 6.68 -5.08 15.07
CA GLY A 52 7.19 -6.17 15.92
C GLY A 52 8.67 -6.44 15.68
N HIS A 53 9.09 -6.61 14.43
CA HIS A 53 10.51 -6.84 14.11
C HIS A 53 11.40 -5.63 14.39
N PHE A 54 10.91 -4.40 14.24
CA PHE A 54 11.66 -3.21 14.67
C PHE A 54 11.86 -3.18 16.20
N THR A 55 10.86 -3.62 16.96
CA THR A 55 10.94 -3.74 18.43
C THR A 55 12.00 -4.77 18.83
N GLU A 56 11.99 -5.96 18.20
CA GLU A 56 13.00 -7.00 18.40
C GLU A 56 14.41 -6.50 18.01
N LEU A 57 14.53 -5.84 16.86
CA LEU A 57 15.79 -5.30 16.36
C LEU A 57 16.36 -4.24 17.30
N GLY A 58 15.51 -3.29 17.74
CA GLY A 58 15.90 -2.25 18.68
C GLY A 58 16.36 -2.83 20.01
N GLY A 59 15.64 -3.83 20.54
CA GLY A 59 16.04 -4.56 21.74
C GLY A 59 17.40 -5.24 21.59
N ARG A 60 17.59 -6.00 20.51
CA ARG A 60 18.87 -6.69 20.23
C ARG A 60 20.04 -5.71 20.11
N VAL A 61 19.86 -4.63 19.35
CA VAL A 61 20.87 -3.58 19.19
C VAL A 61 21.19 -2.92 20.53
N TYR A 62 20.17 -2.61 21.34
CA TYR A 62 20.35 -2.03 22.67
C TYR A 62 21.19 -2.94 23.58
N HIS A 63 20.87 -4.24 23.64
CA HIS A 63 21.64 -5.22 24.42
C HIS A 63 23.10 -5.30 23.95
N LEU A 64 23.34 -5.39 22.64
CA LEU A 64 24.69 -5.44 22.10
C LEU A 64 25.51 -4.19 22.42
N ILE A 65 24.87 -3.02 22.46
CA ILE A 65 25.52 -1.76 22.86
C ILE A 65 25.89 -1.78 24.36
N GLN A 66 24.99 -2.27 25.22
CA GLN A 66 25.26 -2.41 26.66
C GLN A 66 26.44 -3.36 26.93
N GLU A 67 26.53 -4.45 26.18
CA GLU A 67 27.64 -5.41 26.23
C GLU A 67 28.93 -4.90 25.60
N LYS A 68 28.93 -3.67 25.05
CA LYS A 68 30.05 -3.07 24.30
C LYS A 68 30.52 -3.96 23.15
N ALA A 69 29.59 -4.69 22.53
CA ALA A 69 29.89 -5.61 21.45
C ALA A 69 30.51 -4.84 20.27
N PRO A 70 31.69 -5.26 19.77
CA PRO A 70 32.27 -4.63 18.60
C PRO A 70 31.45 -4.99 17.37
N ARG A 71 31.04 -3.97 16.59
CA ARG A 71 30.37 -4.13 15.27
C ARG A 71 29.02 -4.85 15.33
N VAL A 72 28.02 -4.20 15.94
CA VAL A 72 26.61 -4.65 16.03
C VAL A 72 26.04 -5.17 14.69
N TYR A 73 26.38 -4.54 13.56
CA TYR A 73 25.91 -4.93 12.23
C TYR A 73 26.38 -6.33 11.76
N ARG A 74 27.36 -6.93 12.44
CA ARG A 74 27.83 -8.29 12.13
C ARG A 74 27.05 -9.38 12.84
N ASP A 75 26.27 -9.01 13.85
CA ASP A 75 25.44 -9.94 14.60
C ASP A 75 24.43 -10.63 13.67
N LEU A 76 24.34 -11.96 13.80
CA LEU A 76 23.51 -12.78 12.92
C LEU A 76 22.02 -12.52 13.13
N GLU A 77 21.62 -12.23 14.37
CA GLU A 77 20.22 -11.95 14.71
C GLU A 77 19.80 -10.58 14.17
N VAL A 78 20.65 -9.56 14.33
CA VAL A 78 20.47 -8.23 13.71
C VAL A 78 20.31 -8.35 12.20
N LYS A 79 21.20 -9.08 11.51
CA LYS A 79 21.08 -9.29 10.06
C LYS A 79 19.79 -9.99 9.67
N LYS A 80 19.41 -11.05 10.39
CA LYS A 80 18.17 -11.79 10.14
C LYS A 80 16.93 -10.91 10.29
N LEU A 81 16.90 -10.05 11.31
CA LEU A 81 15.79 -9.11 11.55
C LEU A 81 15.69 -8.07 10.43
N ILE A 82 16.83 -7.53 9.98
CA ILE A 82 16.87 -6.60 8.84
C ILE A 82 16.32 -7.26 7.57
N GLU A 83 16.73 -8.49 7.25
CA GLU A 83 16.23 -9.18 6.06
C GLU A 83 14.72 -9.50 6.14
N LYS A 84 14.21 -9.82 7.34
CA LYS A 84 12.76 -9.97 7.56
C LYS A 84 12.00 -8.66 7.31
N VAL A 85 12.51 -7.54 7.82
CA VAL A 85 11.90 -6.22 7.63
C VAL A 85 11.85 -5.86 6.14
N LYS A 86 12.96 -6.03 5.41
CA LYS A 86 13.00 -5.79 3.95
C LYS A 86 11.96 -6.62 3.20
N GLY A 87 11.88 -7.93 3.51
CA GLY A 87 10.90 -8.80 2.86
C GLY A 87 9.44 -8.44 3.18
N LEU A 88 9.16 -7.75 4.29
CA LEU A 88 7.84 -7.21 4.59
C LEU A 88 7.59 -5.89 3.85
N GLU A 89 8.59 -5.02 3.76
CA GLU A 89 8.53 -3.77 3.00
C GLU A 89 8.23 -4.03 1.52
N GLU A 90 8.90 -5.01 0.90
CA GLU A 90 8.63 -5.42 -0.49
C GLU A 90 7.18 -5.91 -0.69
N LYS A 91 6.62 -6.63 0.30
CA LYS A 91 5.23 -7.11 0.25
C LYS A 91 4.23 -5.96 0.41
N ILE A 92 4.54 -4.99 1.25
CA ILE A 92 3.73 -3.78 1.42
C ILE A 92 3.73 -3.00 0.11
N GLU A 93 4.89 -2.74 -0.48
CA GLU A 93 5.02 -2.05 -1.76
C GLU A 93 4.26 -2.77 -2.88
N GLY A 94 4.33 -4.11 -2.93
CA GLY A 94 3.55 -4.90 -3.88
C GLY A 94 2.04 -4.74 -3.71
N ALA A 95 1.54 -4.74 -2.48
CA ALA A 95 0.13 -4.52 -2.19
C ALA A 95 -0.33 -3.09 -2.49
N GLU A 96 0.52 -2.08 -2.24
CA GLU A 96 0.27 -0.69 -2.57
C GLU A 96 0.17 -0.48 -4.09
N LYS A 97 1.12 -1.03 -4.86
CA LYS A 97 1.08 -1.00 -6.34
C LYS A 97 -0.18 -1.66 -6.90
N GLU A 98 -0.65 -2.74 -6.27
CA GLU A 98 -1.88 -3.40 -6.70
C GLU A 98 -3.12 -2.54 -6.43
N ILE A 99 -3.16 -1.82 -5.29
CA ILE A 99 -4.21 -0.83 -5.01
C ILE A 99 -4.18 0.27 -6.08
N GLU A 100 -3.00 0.84 -6.37
CA GLU A 100 -2.84 1.87 -7.41
C GLU A 100 -3.31 1.36 -8.78
N ARG A 101 -2.99 0.11 -9.14
CA ARG A 101 -3.42 -0.52 -10.38
C ARG A 101 -4.93 -0.73 -10.44
N LEU A 102 -5.58 -1.06 -9.32
CA LEU A 102 -7.04 -1.21 -9.27
C LEU A 102 -7.73 0.15 -9.41
N GLN A 103 -7.23 1.18 -8.73
CA GLN A 103 -7.74 2.55 -8.81
C GLN A 103 -7.48 3.20 -10.18
N GLY A 104 -6.31 2.96 -10.79
CA GLY A 104 -5.96 3.47 -12.11
C GLY A 104 -6.77 2.85 -13.25
N LYS A 105 -7.14 1.56 -13.15
CA LYS A 105 -8.07 0.91 -14.10
C LYS A 105 -9.46 1.53 -14.07
N GLU A 106 -9.89 2.05 -12.92
CA GLU A 106 -11.17 2.74 -12.76
C GLU A 106 -11.18 4.04 -13.59
N LEU A 107 -10.11 4.84 -13.50
CA LEU A 107 -9.93 6.09 -14.26
C LEU A 107 -9.87 5.87 -15.78
N GLU A 108 -9.27 4.79 -16.26
CA GLU A 108 -9.21 4.48 -17.70
C GLU A 108 -10.54 3.97 -18.26
N LYS A 109 -11.28 3.15 -17.50
CA LYS A 109 -12.62 2.68 -17.88
C LYS A 109 -13.61 3.83 -17.96
N GLU A 110 -13.55 4.79 -17.03
CA GLU A 110 -14.42 5.97 -17.02
C GLU A 110 -14.16 6.87 -18.25
N LYS A 111 -12.89 7.11 -18.61
CA LYS A 111 -12.52 7.88 -19.83
C LYS A 111 -12.99 7.21 -21.13
N GLN A 112 -12.95 5.87 -21.21
CA GLN A 112 -13.44 5.13 -22.39
C GLN A 112 -14.97 5.08 -22.46
N ALA A 113 -15.66 5.15 -21.32
CA ALA A 113 -17.11 5.23 -21.25
C ALA A 113 -17.63 6.62 -21.69
N GLU A 114 -16.93 7.70 -21.38
CA GLU A 114 -17.26 9.07 -21.81
C GLU A 114 -16.95 9.36 -23.28
N THR A 115 -15.94 8.71 -23.87
CA THR A 115 -15.50 8.96 -25.26
C THR A 115 -16.27 8.16 -26.32
N ARG A 116 -17.18 7.25 -25.94
CA ARG A 116 -18.11 6.63 -26.89
C ARG A 116 -19.17 7.65 -27.34
N PRO A 117 -19.21 8.06 -28.61
CA PRO A 117 -20.17 9.05 -29.06
C PRO A 117 -21.60 8.51 -28.88
N ARG A 118 -22.36 9.21 -28.04
CA ARG A 118 -23.82 9.09 -28.00
C ARG A 118 -24.38 9.81 -29.23
N GLY A 119 -24.36 9.15 -30.39
CA GLY A 119 -24.96 9.74 -31.58
C GLY A 119 -24.88 8.87 -32.82
N GLU A 120 -25.99 8.23 -33.14
CA GLU A 120 -26.73 8.24 -34.43
C GLU A 120 -27.44 6.89 -34.63
N LYS A 121 -28.68 6.76 -35.12
CA LYS A 121 -29.92 7.57 -35.19
C LYS A 121 -30.93 6.64 -35.89
N GLY A 122 -32.21 6.74 -35.55
CA GLY A 122 -33.32 6.59 -36.52
C GLY A 122 -33.74 5.18 -36.94
N GLY A 123 -35.05 4.92 -36.80
CA GLY A 123 -35.76 3.74 -37.29
C GLY A 123 -37.11 3.64 -36.60
#